data_AF-A0A1E4SUR0-F1
#
_entry.id   AF-A0A1E4SUR0-F1
#
_cell.length_a   1.000
_cell.length_b   1.000
_cell.length_c   1.000
_cell.angle_alpha   90.00
_cell.angle_beta   90.00
_cell.angle_gamma   90.00
#
_symmetry.space_group_name_H-M   'P 1'
#
loop_
_entity.id
_entity.type
_entity.pdbx_description
1 polymer ?
#
loop_
_entity_poly.entity_id
_entity_poly.type
_entity_poly.pdbx_seq_one_letter_code
_entity_poly.pdbx_strand_id
1 'polypeptide(L)'
;MHRHQLSKNYSISSSSLQPNDLNGEENPFLTQQEQEQQAQQEHEQFVIDDDSTELSETVSFAHRDIKPANIMISKEGIPILCDLGSCEKARINIQTRAQAITFQELSNEHCTLPYRAPELLDIKVGDQIDEKIDIWSLGCTLYALLYGYSPFEREELINGANITLAISSGNFTFPNNPDFNNDLKDLIKFCLIVEPNDRPSIEDVLNKALELQRFRR
;
A
#
# COMPACT_ATOMS: atom_id res chain seq x y z
N MET A 1 21.69 -51.66 33.30
CA MET A 1 21.35 -51.06 31.99
C MET A 1 20.56 -52.06 31.18
N HIS A 2 19.53 -51.61 30.48
CA HIS A 2 18.52 -52.34 29.68
C HIS A 2 17.30 -52.90 30.43
N ARG A 3 16.25 -52.06 30.46
CA ARG A 3 14.83 -52.42 30.62
C ARG A 3 14.27 -52.69 29.22
N HIS A 4 13.55 -53.81 29.05
CA HIS A 4 12.56 -53.97 27.99
C HIS A 4 11.27 -54.47 28.62
N GLN A 5 10.21 -53.66 28.47
CA GLN A 5 8.84 -53.97 28.83
C GLN A 5 8.05 -54.26 27.55
N LEU A 6 7.36 -55.41 27.58
CA LEU A 6 5.96 -55.62 27.19
C LEU A 6 5.46 -55.12 25.82
N SER A 7 5.09 -56.07 24.96
CA SER A 7 4.03 -55.90 23.96
C SER A 7 2.74 -56.59 24.44
N LYS A 8 1.63 -55.85 24.47
CA LYS A 8 0.27 -56.39 24.35
C LYS A 8 -0.60 -55.37 23.64
N ASN A 9 -1.10 -55.76 22.46
CA ASN A 9 -2.08 -55.07 21.64
C ASN A 9 -3.45 -55.05 22.32
N TYR A 10 -4.22 -53.97 22.16
CA TYR A 10 -5.69 -54.02 22.13
C TYR A 10 -6.24 -52.93 21.21
N SER A 11 -7.07 -53.35 20.25
CA SER A 11 -7.85 -52.53 19.31
C SER A 11 -9.18 -52.12 19.94
N ILE A 12 -9.61 -50.87 19.79
CA ILE A 12 -10.98 -50.36 20.08
C ILE A 12 -11.21 -49.17 19.11
N SER A 13 -11.83 -49.40 17.94
CA SER A 13 -13.27 -49.29 17.62
C SER A 13 -13.81 -47.85 17.56
N SER A 14 -14.33 -47.54 16.37
CA SER A 14 -15.09 -46.36 15.96
C SER A 14 -16.24 -46.00 16.92
N SER A 15 -16.26 -44.76 17.39
CA SER A 15 -17.45 -44.14 17.99
C SER A 15 -17.69 -42.78 17.34
N SER A 16 -18.85 -42.70 16.69
CA SER A 16 -19.58 -41.52 16.23
C SER A 16 -19.46 -40.29 17.13
N LEU A 17 -19.07 -39.16 16.55
CA LEU A 17 -19.24 -37.83 17.13
C LEU A 17 -20.21 -37.03 16.24
N GLN A 18 -21.25 -36.50 16.87
CA GLN A 18 -22.24 -35.61 16.27
C GLN A 18 -21.64 -34.21 16.06
N PRO A 19 -22.14 -33.42 15.09
CA PRO A 19 -21.67 -32.07 14.85
C PRO A 19 -22.41 -31.08 15.75
N ASN A 20 -21.67 -30.36 16.58
CA ASN A 20 -21.89 -28.95 16.91
C ASN A 20 -20.80 -28.56 17.91
N ASP A 21 -19.97 -27.58 17.54
CA ASP A 21 -19.79 -26.35 18.32
C ASP A 21 -18.90 -25.39 17.52
N LEU A 22 -19.52 -24.28 17.10
CA LEU A 22 -18.88 -23.09 16.58
C LEU A 22 -18.13 -22.40 17.72
N ASN A 23 -16.81 -22.45 17.71
CA ASN A 23 -15.93 -21.47 18.36
C ASN A 23 -14.63 -21.41 17.55
N GLY A 24 -14.30 -20.22 17.03
CA GLY A 24 -13.07 -19.95 16.30
C GLY A 24 -11.86 -19.94 17.23
N GLU A 25 -11.48 -21.11 17.74
CA GLU A 25 -10.15 -21.31 18.33
C GLU A 25 -9.17 -21.61 17.19
N GLU A 26 -8.16 -20.75 17.03
CA GLU A 26 -6.99 -21.06 16.20
C GLU A 26 -6.41 -22.41 16.62
N ASN A 27 -6.37 -23.37 15.69
CA ASN A 27 -5.82 -24.68 15.94
C ASN A 27 -4.28 -24.57 16.02
N PRO A 28 -3.64 -24.79 17.19
CA PRO A 28 -2.21 -24.56 17.38
C PRO A 28 -1.33 -25.66 16.76
N PHE A 29 -1.90 -26.55 15.94
CA PHE A 29 -1.23 -27.69 15.31
C PHE A 29 -1.17 -27.61 13.78
N LEU A 30 -1.51 -26.48 13.16
CA LEU A 30 -1.33 -26.31 11.71
C LEU A 30 0.16 -26.41 11.37
N THR A 31 0.48 -27.32 10.47
CA THR A 31 1.82 -27.44 9.91
C THR A 31 2.13 -26.22 9.03
N GLN A 32 3.41 -25.93 8.83
CA GLN A 32 3.85 -24.78 8.02
C GLN A 32 3.23 -24.78 6.61
N GLN A 33 3.01 -25.97 6.03
CA GLN A 33 2.34 -26.14 4.74
C GLN A 33 0.84 -25.85 4.79
N GLU A 34 0.15 -26.15 5.90
CA GLU A 34 -1.27 -25.86 6.04
C GLU A 34 -1.50 -24.36 6.29
N GLN A 35 -0.58 -23.68 6.97
CA GLN A 35 -0.61 -22.22 7.11
C GLN A 35 -0.37 -21.51 5.77
N GLU A 36 0.57 -22.00 4.95
CA GLU A 36 0.81 -21.50 3.59
C GLU A 36 -0.40 -21.73 2.68
N GLN A 37 -1.05 -22.91 2.78
CA GLN A 37 -2.27 -23.21 2.02
C GLN A 37 -3.46 -22.35 2.47
N GLN A 38 -3.58 -22.07 3.77
CA GLN A 38 -4.63 -21.20 4.28
C GLN A 38 -4.40 -19.74 3.87
N ALA A 39 -3.15 -19.25 3.89
CA ALA A 39 -2.81 -17.92 3.38
C ALA A 39 -3.05 -17.79 1.86
N GLN A 40 -2.74 -18.85 1.10
CA GLN A 40 -3.06 -18.90 -0.34
C GLN A 40 -4.56 -18.97 -0.61
N GLN A 41 -5.32 -19.73 0.19
CA GLN A 41 -6.78 -19.79 0.09
C GLN A 41 -7.43 -18.47 0.48
N GLU A 42 -6.94 -17.78 1.53
CA GLU A 42 -7.42 -16.45 1.91
C GLU A 42 -7.07 -15.40 0.85
N HIS A 43 -5.90 -15.51 0.20
CA HIS A 43 -5.52 -14.68 -0.94
C HIS A 43 -6.41 -14.96 -2.17
N GLU A 44 -6.70 -16.23 -2.50
CA GLU A 44 -7.63 -16.60 -3.58
C GLU A 44 -9.07 -16.18 -3.26
N GLN A 45 -9.48 -16.23 -1.99
CA GLN A 45 -10.80 -15.79 -1.54
C GLN A 45 -10.92 -14.25 -1.53
N PHE A 46 -9.82 -13.51 -1.42
CA PHE A 46 -9.76 -12.07 -1.70
C PHE A 46 -9.93 -11.76 -3.20
N VAL A 47 -9.62 -12.71 -4.09
CA VAL A 47 -9.74 -12.56 -5.55
C VAL A 47 -11.15 -12.89 -6.05
N ILE A 48 -11.91 -13.74 -5.35
CA ILE A 48 -13.22 -14.26 -5.80
C ILE A 48 -14.35 -13.74 -4.91
N ASP A 49 -14.80 -12.51 -5.14
CA ASP A 49 -16.10 -12.05 -4.62
C ASP A 49 -16.78 -11.07 -5.59
N ASP A 50 -16.78 -11.40 -6.89
CA ASP A 50 -17.51 -10.63 -7.90
C ASP A 50 -18.10 -11.56 -8.98
N ASP A 51 -19.15 -12.28 -8.62
CA ASP A 51 -20.11 -12.85 -9.57
C ASP A 51 -21.43 -12.09 -9.44
N SER A 52 -21.47 -10.86 -9.96
CA SER A 52 -22.73 -10.17 -10.18
C SER A 52 -22.71 -9.41 -11.51
N THR A 53 -23.58 -9.84 -12.42
CA THR A 53 -23.78 -9.28 -13.76
C THR A 53 -24.41 -7.89 -13.70
N GLU A 54 -23.59 -6.85 -13.53
CA GLU A 54 -23.92 -5.46 -13.84
C GLU A 54 -22.75 -4.81 -14.61
N LEU A 55 -23.02 -3.78 -15.42
CA LEU A 55 -22.04 -3.10 -16.29
C LEU A 55 -20.66 -3.03 -15.65
N SER A 56 -19.67 -3.76 -16.19
CA SER A 56 -18.35 -3.92 -15.57
C SER A 56 -17.78 -2.56 -15.17
N GLU A 57 -17.84 -2.24 -13.88
CA GLU A 57 -17.14 -1.09 -13.35
C GLU A 57 -15.67 -1.31 -13.71
N THR A 58 -15.07 -0.31 -14.37
CA THR A 58 -13.65 -0.37 -14.68
C THR A 58 -12.91 -0.50 -13.36
N VAL A 59 -12.26 -1.65 -13.13
CA VAL A 59 -11.48 -1.87 -11.92
C VAL A 59 -10.29 -0.91 -11.93
N SER A 60 -10.29 0.05 -11.00
CA SER A 60 -9.17 0.96 -10.79
C SER A 60 -7.99 0.20 -10.16
N PHE A 61 -6.79 0.39 -10.71
CA PHE A 61 -5.55 -0.12 -10.15
C PHE A 61 -4.69 1.02 -9.62
N ALA A 62 -4.00 0.78 -8.51
CA ALA A 62 -2.97 1.66 -7.97
C ALA A 62 -1.60 1.04 -8.20
N HIS A 63 -0.62 1.86 -8.52
CA HIS A 63 0.76 1.45 -8.77
C HIS A 63 1.51 1.12 -7.47
N ARG A 64 1.21 1.86 -6.38
CA ARG A 64 1.77 1.66 -5.03
C ARG A 64 3.28 1.89 -4.86
N ASP A 65 4.00 2.20 -5.94
CA ASP A 65 5.45 2.44 -5.90
C ASP A 65 5.88 3.52 -6.91
N ILE A 66 5.09 4.60 -7.02
CA ILE A 66 5.46 5.76 -7.83
C ILE A 66 6.62 6.49 -7.15
N LYS A 67 7.77 6.47 -7.81
CA LYS A 67 9.01 7.12 -7.38
C LYS A 67 9.88 7.46 -8.60
N PRO A 68 10.86 8.37 -8.49
CA PRO A 68 11.75 8.71 -9.60
C PRO A 68 12.44 7.49 -10.24
N ALA A 69 12.81 6.48 -9.45
CA ALA A 69 13.46 5.26 -9.95
C ALA A 69 12.57 4.42 -10.88
N ASN A 70 11.24 4.57 -10.80
CA ASN A 70 10.26 3.85 -11.61
C ASN A 70 9.73 4.72 -12.77
N ILE A 71 10.40 5.82 -13.11
CA ILE A 71 10.09 6.65 -14.27
C ILE A 71 11.26 6.58 -15.26
N MET A 72 11.06 5.90 -16.37
CA MET A 72 12.03 5.84 -17.47
C MET A 72 11.83 7.00 -18.43
N ILE A 73 12.90 7.39 -19.13
CA ILE A 73 12.83 8.39 -20.19
C ILE A 73 12.99 7.67 -21.54
N SER A 74 12.00 7.83 -22.42
CA SER A 74 12.06 7.28 -23.78
C SER A 74 13.13 7.97 -24.62
N LYS A 75 13.42 7.42 -25.82
CA LYS A 75 14.35 8.06 -26.77
C LYS A 75 13.89 9.45 -27.21
N GLU A 76 12.59 9.69 -27.18
CA GLU A 76 11.92 10.94 -27.52
C GLU A 76 11.83 11.90 -26.32
N GLY A 77 12.38 11.53 -25.16
CA GLY A 77 12.34 12.35 -23.95
C GLY A 77 11.02 12.29 -23.18
N ILE A 78 10.16 11.30 -23.48
CA ILE A 78 8.86 11.14 -22.83
C ILE A 78 9.03 10.33 -21.54
N PRO A 79 8.52 10.82 -20.39
CA PRO A 79 8.52 10.04 -19.16
C PRO A 79 7.53 8.88 -19.27
N ILE A 80 7.98 7.67 -18.91
CA ILE A 80 7.21 6.43 -18.93
C ILE A 80 7.27 5.83 -17.53
N LEU A 81 6.10 5.68 -16.90
CA LEU A 81 5.98 4.95 -15.64
C LEU A 81 6.20 3.45 -15.92
N CYS A 82 7.06 2.82 -15.13
CA CYS A 82 7.43 1.41 -15.26
C CYS A 82 7.36 0.69 -13.90
N ASP A 83 7.65 -0.61 -13.91
CA ASP A 83 7.63 -1.48 -12.72
C ASP A 83 6.24 -1.65 -12.10
N LEU A 84 5.42 -2.45 -12.77
CA LEU A 84 4.07 -2.77 -12.33
C LEU A 84 4.03 -3.94 -11.32
N GLY A 85 5.17 -4.34 -10.74
CA GLY A 85 5.26 -5.47 -9.81
C GLY A 85 4.48 -5.28 -8.51
N SER A 86 4.19 -4.02 -8.15
CA SER A 86 3.40 -3.63 -6.98
C SER A 86 1.96 -3.22 -7.32
N CYS A 87 1.55 -3.32 -8.59
CA CYS A 87 0.22 -2.91 -9.01
C CYS A 87 -0.87 -3.84 -8.48
N GLU A 88 -1.89 -3.27 -7.86
CA GLU A 88 -3.04 -4.00 -7.33
C GLU A 88 -4.31 -3.17 -7.43
N LYS A 89 -5.47 -3.78 -7.11
CA LYS A 89 -6.75 -3.06 -7.00
C LYS A 89 -6.56 -1.83 -6.10
N ALA A 90 -6.98 -0.68 -6.60
CA ALA A 90 -6.81 0.60 -5.92
C ALA A 90 -7.71 0.70 -4.69
N ARG A 91 -8.99 0.34 -4.86
CA ARG A 91 -10.06 0.58 -3.89
C ARG A 91 -10.26 -0.62 -2.99
N ILE A 92 -9.95 -0.46 -1.71
CA ILE A 92 -10.01 -1.50 -0.70
C ILE A 92 -10.68 -0.93 0.55
N ASN A 93 -11.71 -1.63 1.03
CA ASN A 93 -12.37 -1.33 2.30
C ASN A 93 -11.88 -2.33 3.34
N ILE A 94 -11.25 -1.85 4.41
CA ILE A 94 -10.72 -2.71 5.47
C ILE A 94 -11.84 -3.06 6.44
N GLN A 95 -12.33 -4.29 6.40
CA GLN A 95 -13.48 -4.74 7.19
C GLN A 95 -13.07 -5.49 8.47
N THR A 96 -11.89 -6.13 8.47
CA THR A 96 -11.44 -6.96 9.59
C THR A 96 -10.02 -6.60 10.03
N ARG A 97 -9.68 -6.97 11.27
CA ARG A 97 -8.32 -6.79 11.79
C ARG A 97 -7.29 -7.61 11.02
N ALA A 98 -7.65 -8.82 10.59
CA ALA A 98 -6.79 -9.67 9.77
C ALA A 98 -6.47 -8.97 8.44
N GLN A 99 -7.49 -8.45 7.74
CA GLN A 99 -7.29 -7.65 6.52
C GLN A 99 -6.39 -6.44 6.75
N ALA A 100 -6.56 -5.72 7.87
CA ALA A 100 -5.71 -4.58 8.21
C ALA A 100 -4.23 -5.00 8.35
N ILE A 101 -3.96 -6.12 9.04
CA ILE A 101 -2.60 -6.64 9.22
C ILE A 101 -1.99 -7.07 7.88
N THR A 102 -2.71 -7.89 7.11
CA THR A 102 -2.25 -8.34 5.79
C THR A 102 -1.97 -7.17 4.86
N PHE A 103 -2.87 -6.19 4.80
CA PHE A 103 -2.69 -5.02 3.95
C PHE A 103 -1.55 -4.11 4.43
N GLN A 104 -1.31 -4.04 5.74
CA GLN A 104 -0.16 -3.35 6.31
C GLN A 104 1.17 -4.00 5.92
N GLU A 105 1.25 -5.34 5.93
CA GLU A 105 2.41 -6.11 5.48
C GLU A 105 2.68 -5.91 3.99
N LEU A 106 1.64 -6.02 3.15
CA LEU A 106 1.73 -5.73 1.72
C LEU A 106 2.21 -4.30 1.46
N SER A 107 1.66 -3.31 2.16
CA SER A 107 2.10 -1.92 2.04
C SER A 107 3.56 -1.74 2.49
N ASN A 108 4.01 -2.51 3.47
CA ASN A 108 5.40 -2.49 3.93
C ASN A 108 6.38 -3.04 2.88
N GLU A 109 5.99 -4.08 2.16
CA GLU A 109 6.79 -4.73 1.12
C GLU A 109 6.76 -3.95 -0.21
N HIS A 110 5.57 -3.50 -0.64
CA HIS A 110 5.34 -2.99 -1.98
C HIS A 110 5.46 -1.47 -2.13
N CYS A 111 5.39 -0.71 -1.03
CA CYS A 111 5.48 0.76 -1.06
C CYS A 111 6.81 1.26 -0.47
N THR A 112 7.58 2.04 -1.23
CA THR A 112 8.80 2.67 -0.72
C THR A 112 8.49 3.75 0.33
N LEU A 113 8.96 3.60 1.58
CA LEU A 113 8.57 4.43 2.74
C LEU A 113 8.63 5.96 2.50
N PRO A 114 9.71 6.55 1.94
CA PRO A 114 9.76 7.98 1.59
C PRO A 114 8.64 8.52 0.68
N TYR A 115 7.99 7.64 -0.08
CA TYR A 115 6.92 7.94 -1.04
C TYR A 115 5.56 7.39 -0.59
N ARG A 116 5.51 6.72 0.57
CA ARG A 116 4.31 6.07 1.09
C ARG A 116 3.33 7.11 1.65
N ALA A 117 2.05 6.94 1.31
CA ALA A 117 0.98 7.80 1.78
C ALA A 117 0.71 7.62 3.29
N PRO A 118 0.24 8.67 4.02
CA PRO A 118 0.03 8.61 5.47
C PRO A 118 -0.92 7.50 5.92
N GLU A 119 -1.99 7.25 5.17
CA GLU A 119 -3.00 6.22 5.45
C GLU A 119 -2.44 4.79 5.35
N LEU A 120 -1.25 4.59 4.77
CA LEU A 120 -0.58 3.29 4.69
C LEU A 120 0.45 3.07 5.82
N LEU A 121 0.59 4.03 6.74
CA LEU A 121 1.51 3.92 7.89
C LEU A 121 0.91 3.12 9.06
N ASP A 122 -0.40 3.19 9.23
CA ASP A 122 -1.15 2.55 10.33
C ASP A 122 -2.59 2.27 9.88
N ILE A 123 -2.76 1.18 9.14
CA ILE A 123 -4.05 0.76 8.55
C ILE A 123 -4.97 0.16 9.62
N LYS A 124 -6.22 0.59 9.65
CA LYS A 124 -7.24 0.21 10.66
C LYS A 124 -8.51 -0.33 10.04
N VAL A 125 -9.27 -1.03 10.86
CA VAL A 125 -10.63 -1.45 10.53
C VAL A 125 -11.50 -0.21 10.31
N GLY A 126 -12.17 -0.17 9.17
CA GLY A 126 -12.99 0.96 8.74
C GLY A 126 -12.29 1.89 7.74
N ASP A 127 -10.98 1.75 7.53
CA ASP A 127 -10.27 2.57 6.56
C ASP A 127 -10.68 2.22 5.12
N GLN A 128 -10.74 3.26 4.30
CA GLN A 128 -10.96 3.18 2.87
C GLN A 128 -9.69 3.64 2.17
N ILE A 129 -9.03 2.71 1.47
CA ILE A 129 -7.84 2.98 0.69
C ILE A 129 -8.25 3.00 -0.78
N ASP A 130 -7.77 3.99 -1.53
CA ASP A 130 -8.09 4.17 -2.94
C ASP A 130 -6.85 4.58 -3.77
N GLU A 131 -7.06 4.95 -5.03
CA GLU A 131 -6.01 5.40 -5.94
C GLU A 131 -5.28 6.68 -5.47
N LYS A 132 -5.76 7.39 -4.44
CA LYS A 132 -5.13 8.63 -3.94
C LYS A 132 -3.80 8.37 -3.28
N ILE A 133 -3.48 7.14 -2.90
CA ILE A 133 -2.14 6.78 -2.42
C ILE A 133 -1.07 7.13 -3.47
N ASP A 134 -1.37 6.94 -4.75
CA ASP A 134 -0.46 7.25 -5.86
C ASP A 134 -0.32 8.75 -6.08
N ILE A 135 -1.35 9.54 -5.73
CA ILE A 135 -1.30 11.02 -5.80
C ILE A 135 -0.29 11.57 -4.79
N TRP A 136 -0.27 11.00 -3.58
CA TRP A 136 0.76 11.35 -2.59
C TRP A 136 2.16 10.98 -3.09
N SER A 137 2.35 9.75 -3.57
CA SER A 137 3.62 9.28 -4.11
C SER A 137 4.09 10.13 -5.31
N LEU A 138 3.17 10.59 -6.16
CA LEU A 138 3.44 11.54 -7.23
C LEU A 138 3.91 12.90 -6.68
N GLY A 139 3.28 13.42 -5.63
CA GLY A 139 3.72 14.64 -4.95
C GLY A 139 5.15 14.55 -4.44
N CYS A 140 5.48 13.43 -3.76
CA CYS A 140 6.85 13.13 -3.32
C CYS A 140 7.82 13.03 -4.50
N THR A 141 7.40 12.39 -5.58
CA THR A 141 8.19 12.23 -6.81
C THR A 141 8.50 13.57 -7.47
N LEU A 142 7.49 14.44 -7.64
CA LEU A 142 7.66 15.78 -8.20
C LEU A 142 8.63 16.61 -7.36
N TYR A 143 8.53 16.53 -6.04
CA TYR A 143 9.49 17.17 -5.14
C TYR A 143 10.91 16.61 -5.36
N ALA A 144 11.07 15.30 -5.42
CA ALA A 144 12.36 14.66 -5.63
C ALA A 144 12.99 15.00 -6.99
N LEU A 145 12.20 15.19 -8.04
CA LEU A 145 12.69 15.65 -9.34
C LEU A 145 13.26 17.07 -9.29
N LEU A 146 12.77 17.91 -8.37
CA LEU A 146 13.28 19.27 -8.19
C LEU A 146 14.53 19.29 -7.29
N TYR A 147 14.52 18.52 -6.20
CA TYR A 147 15.51 18.68 -5.11
C TYR A 147 16.47 17.50 -4.93
N GLY A 148 16.22 16.37 -5.59
CA GLY A 148 17.08 15.17 -5.56
C GLY A 148 16.80 14.18 -4.42
N TYR A 149 15.82 14.47 -3.55
CA TYR A 149 15.39 13.62 -2.43
C TYR A 149 13.89 13.83 -2.19
N SER A 150 13.19 12.88 -1.56
CA SER A 150 11.79 13.06 -1.19
C SER A 150 11.62 14.15 -0.11
N PRO A 151 10.42 14.75 0.03
CA PRO A 151 10.18 15.80 1.04
C PRO A 151 10.44 15.31 2.47
N PHE A 152 10.18 14.04 2.76
CA PHE A 152 10.27 13.49 4.12
C PHE A 152 11.66 12.91 4.44
N GLU A 153 12.38 12.38 3.45
CA GLU A 153 13.82 12.10 3.62
C GLU A 153 14.59 13.37 3.95
N ARG A 154 14.22 14.51 3.35
CA ARG A 154 14.82 15.80 3.71
C ARG A 154 14.65 16.11 5.19
N GLU A 155 13.45 15.96 5.72
CA GLU A 155 13.17 16.29 7.12
C GLU A 155 13.93 15.37 8.07
N GLU A 156 14.10 14.09 7.72
CA GLU A 156 14.98 13.18 8.43
C GLU A 156 16.45 13.62 8.37
N LEU A 157 16.96 13.94 7.17
CA LEU A 157 18.37 14.31 6.97
C LEU A 157 18.74 15.66 7.59
N ILE A 158 17.86 16.66 7.51
CA ILE A 158 18.15 18.05 7.89
C ILE A 158 17.75 18.33 9.34
N ASN A 159 16.58 17.85 9.76
CA ASN A 159 16.01 18.16 11.06
C ASN A 159 16.09 16.98 12.04
N GLY A 160 16.61 15.82 11.62
CA GLY A 160 16.64 14.61 12.44
C GLY A 160 15.25 14.09 12.77
N ALA A 161 14.24 14.44 11.97
CA ALA A 161 12.86 14.04 12.19
C ALA A 161 12.70 12.53 11.94
N ASN A 162 11.84 11.88 12.71
CA ASN A 162 11.39 10.53 12.37
C ASN A 162 10.54 10.62 11.09
N ILE A 163 10.96 9.92 10.02
CA ILE A 163 10.29 10.01 8.71
C ILE A 163 8.81 9.64 8.77
N THR A 164 8.44 8.60 9.53
CA THR A 164 7.04 8.18 9.72
C THR A 164 6.20 9.28 10.37
N LEU A 165 6.74 10.00 11.35
CA LEU A 165 6.06 11.13 11.97
C LEU A 165 5.93 12.33 11.02
N ALA A 166 6.96 12.59 10.21
CA ALA A 166 6.93 13.65 9.20
C ALA A 166 5.85 13.39 8.14
N ILE A 167 5.78 12.14 7.64
CA ILE A 167 4.73 11.70 6.70
C ILE A 167 3.34 11.82 7.35
N SER A 168 3.16 11.26 8.55
CA SER A 168 1.87 11.27 9.26
C SER A 168 1.34 12.69 9.54
N SER A 169 2.23 13.65 9.80
CA SER A 169 1.86 15.05 10.02
C SER A 169 1.78 15.87 8.73
N GLY A 170 2.25 15.35 7.60
CA GLY A 170 2.40 16.11 6.36
C GLY A 170 3.38 17.29 6.46
N ASN A 171 4.28 17.27 7.45
CA ASN A 171 5.22 18.36 7.66
C ASN A 171 6.45 18.17 6.77
N PHE A 172 6.63 19.10 5.83
CA PHE A 172 7.81 19.21 4.99
C PHE A 172 8.07 20.67 4.62
N THR A 173 9.31 20.97 4.22
CA THR A 173 9.69 22.31 3.78
C THR A 173 10.43 22.29 2.45
N PHE A 174 10.34 23.38 1.69
CA PHE A 174 11.10 23.56 0.46
C PHE A 174 12.48 24.19 0.77
N PRO A 175 13.57 23.70 0.17
CA PRO A 175 14.87 24.37 0.23
C PRO A 175 14.82 25.78 -0.37
N ASN A 176 15.62 26.68 0.19
CA ASN A 176 15.80 28.02 -0.36
C ASN A 176 16.70 28.04 -1.61
N ASN A 177 17.43 26.95 -1.90
CA ASN A 177 18.31 26.84 -3.05
C ASN A 177 18.40 25.38 -3.54
N PRO A 178 18.19 25.09 -4.83
CA PRO A 178 17.65 25.99 -5.85
C PRO A 178 16.22 26.44 -5.55
N ASP A 179 15.95 27.73 -5.75
CA ASP A 179 14.60 28.28 -5.59
C ASP A 179 13.79 28.08 -6.87
N PHE A 180 12.89 27.10 -6.86
CA PHE A 180 11.98 26.84 -7.97
C PHE A 180 10.71 27.69 -7.88
N ASN A 181 10.05 27.86 -9.03
CA ASN A 181 8.78 28.59 -9.14
C ASN A 181 7.74 28.06 -8.12
N ASN A 182 7.08 28.99 -7.42
CA ASN A 182 6.00 28.73 -6.48
C ASN A 182 4.84 27.93 -7.07
N ASP A 183 4.52 28.10 -8.35
CA ASP A 183 3.48 27.32 -9.04
C ASP A 183 3.77 25.81 -9.00
N LEU A 184 5.04 25.41 -9.16
CA LEU A 184 5.45 24.01 -9.07
C LEU A 184 5.39 23.52 -7.62
N LYS A 185 5.80 24.36 -6.66
CA LYS A 185 5.68 24.06 -5.23
C LYS A 185 4.23 23.90 -4.81
N ASP A 186 3.33 24.70 -5.38
CA ASP A 186 1.91 24.64 -5.09
C ASP A 186 1.24 23.42 -5.72
N LEU A 187 1.70 22.96 -6.90
CA LEU A 187 1.30 21.66 -7.44
C LEU A 187 1.75 20.50 -6.53
N ILE A 188 2.98 20.55 -6.01
CA ILE A 188 3.46 19.53 -5.05
C ILE A 188 2.60 19.53 -3.78
N LYS A 189 2.35 20.70 -3.17
CA LYS A 189 1.48 20.80 -1.99
C LYS A 189 0.05 20.33 -2.26
N PHE A 190 -0.45 20.56 -3.47
CA PHE A 190 -1.77 20.10 -3.89
C PHE A 190 -1.88 18.57 -3.87
N CYS A 191 -0.79 17.85 -4.20
CA CYS A 191 -0.73 16.40 -4.08
C CYS A 191 -0.52 15.91 -2.63
N LEU A 192 0.25 16.65 -1.82
CA LEU A 192 0.67 16.25 -0.47
C LEU A 192 -0.33 16.68 0.61
N ILE A 193 -1.61 16.36 0.40
CA ILE A 193 -2.67 16.51 1.40
C ILE A 193 -2.78 15.22 2.21
N VAL A 194 -2.69 15.34 3.54
CA VAL A 194 -2.67 14.19 4.45
C VAL A 194 -3.97 13.40 4.40
N GLU A 195 -5.10 14.09 4.56
CA GLU A 195 -6.43 13.48 4.50
C GLU A 195 -6.73 12.99 3.06
N PRO A 196 -6.91 11.67 2.82
CA PRO A 196 -7.09 11.12 1.48
C PRO A 196 -8.34 11.66 0.77
N ASN A 197 -9.40 11.94 1.54
CA ASN A 197 -10.65 12.48 1.02
C ASN A 197 -10.51 13.91 0.48
N ASP A 198 -9.60 14.71 1.05
CA ASP A 198 -9.29 16.06 0.60
C ASP A 198 -8.21 16.07 -0.51
N ARG A 199 -7.52 14.94 -0.71
CA ARG A 199 -6.46 14.81 -1.73
C ARG A 199 -7.09 14.81 -3.14
N PRO A 200 -6.52 15.54 -4.12
CA PRO A 200 -7.10 15.66 -5.45
C PRO A 200 -7.09 14.35 -6.23
N SER A 201 -7.97 14.22 -7.21
CA SER A 201 -7.88 13.14 -8.20
C SER A 201 -6.74 13.38 -9.19
N ILE A 202 -6.36 12.34 -9.94
CA ILE A 202 -5.37 12.49 -11.01
C ILE A 202 -5.84 13.47 -12.10
N GLU A 203 -7.16 13.57 -12.33
CA GLU A 203 -7.73 14.53 -13.27
C GLU A 203 -7.53 15.97 -12.79
N ASP A 204 -7.76 16.23 -11.51
CA ASP A 204 -7.51 17.54 -10.90
C ASP A 204 -6.03 17.93 -11.00
N VAL A 205 -5.13 17.00 -10.69
CA VAL A 205 -3.68 17.20 -10.80
C VAL A 205 -3.28 17.48 -12.24
N LEU A 206 -3.80 16.73 -13.20
CA LEU A 206 -3.54 16.92 -14.63
C LEU A 206 -4.02 18.29 -15.10
N ASN A 207 -5.24 18.68 -14.74
CA ASN A 207 -5.80 19.99 -15.09
C ASN A 207 -4.93 21.12 -14.55
N LYS A 208 -4.53 21.04 -13.27
CA LYS A 208 -3.62 22.01 -12.66
C LYS A 208 -2.27 22.05 -13.36
N ALA A 209 -1.69 20.91 -13.71
CA ALA A 209 -0.40 20.85 -14.42
C ALA A 209 -0.48 21.45 -15.84
N LEU A 210 -1.57 21.18 -16.57
CA LEU A 210 -1.80 21.73 -17.91
C LEU A 210 -1.97 23.26 -17.88
N GLU A 211 -2.62 23.81 -16.86
CA GLU A 211 -2.68 25.26 -16.65
C GLU A 211 -1.28 25.86 -16.53
N LEU A 212 -0.41 25.26 -15.72
CA LEU A 212 0.98 25.74 -15.57
C LEU A 212 1.77 25.69 -16.88
N GLN A 213 1.52 24.69 -17.72
CA GLN A 213 2.18 24.58 -19.03
C GLN A 213 1.72 25.68 -20.00
N ARG A 214 0.43 26.04 -19.98
CA ARG A 214 -0.15 27.06 -20.87
C ARG A 214 0.39 28.45 -20.59
N PHE A 215 0.62 28.80 -19.32
CA PHE A 215 1.19 30.11 -18.95
C PHE A 215 2.70 30.25 -19.21
N ARG A 216 3.37 29.16 -19.63
CA ARG A 216 4.82 29.15 -19.94
C ARG A 216 5.13 29.11 -21.45
N ARG A 217 4.12 29.15 -22.32
CA ARG A 217 4.27 29.32 -23.77
C ARG A 217 4.01 30.77 -24.15
#